data_AF-A0A3B8HIG3-F1
#
_entry.id   AF-A0A3B8HIG3-F1
#
_cell.length_a   1.000
_cell.length_b   1.000
_cell.length_c   1.000
_cell.angle_alpha   90.00
_cell.angle_beta   90.00
_cell.angle_gamma   90.00
#
_symmetry.space_group_name_H-M   'P 1'
#
loop_
_entity.id
_entity.type
_entity.pdbx_description
1 polymer ?
#
loop_
_entity_poly.entity_id
_entity_poly.type
_entity_poly.pdbx_seq_one_letter_code
_entity_poly.pdbx_strand_id
1 'polypeptide(L)'
;GDDDDYGAALSRYGNAYVRVSLKGTTEEEFSRLTGAEPTGFGLQLRALENLIRAGVATHAAAMVSFSSPENIVALQQRLGRIAKGLQEVETEE
;
A
#
# COMPACT_ATOMS: atom_id res chain seq x y z
N GLY A 1 -7.14 -1.37 -8.74
CA GLY A 1 -6.18 -2.21 -8.00
C GLY A 1 -6.79 -2.85 -6.77
N ASP A 2 -8.02 -2.49 -6.40
CA ASP A 2 -8.82 -3.19 -5.40
C ASP A 2 -9.59 -4.39 -5.99
N ASP A 3 -9.49 -4.62 -7.29
CA ASP A 3 -10.07 -5.78 -7.96
C ASP A 3 -9.38 -7.06 -7.48
N ASP A 4 -10.14 -7.89 -6.77
CA ASP A 4 -9.70 -9.18 -6.23
C ASP A 4 -9.17 -10.11 -7.32
N ASP A 5 -9.71 -10.01 -8.55
CA ASP A 5 -9.33 -10.86 -9.67
C ASP A 5 -7.91 -10.54 -10.17
N TYR A 6 -7.44 -9.31 -9.93
CA TYR A 6 -6.09 -8.90 -10.34
C TYR A 6 -5.01 -9.64 -9.54
N GLY A 7 -5.20 -9.80 -8.23
CA GLY A 7 -4.30 -10.57 -7.39
C GLY A 7 -4.26 -12.05 -7.79
N ALA A 8 -5.42 -12.62 -8.09
CA ALA A 8 -5.55 -14.00 -8.58
C ALA A 8 -4.89 -14.20 -9.96
N ALA A 9 -4.98 -13.21 -10.85
CA ALA A 9 -4.29 -13.26 -12.13
C ALA A 9 -2.76 -13.26 -11.97
N LEU A 10 -2.25 -12.46 -11.02
CA LEU A 10 -0.81 -12.33 -10.75
C LEU A 10 -0.23 -13.55 -10.04
N SER A 11 -0.98 -14.22 -9.15
CA SER A 11 -0.50 -15.39 -8.41
C SER A 11 -0.15 -16.59 -9.30
N ARG A 12 -0.63 -16.60 -10.55
CA ARG A 12 -0.29 -17.60 -11.57
C ARG A 12 1.18 -17.51 -12.00
N TYR A 13 1.85 -16.39 -11.75
CA TYR A 13 3.25 -16.17 -12.05
C TYR A 13 4.08 -16.34 -10.77
N GLY A 14 4.75 -17.49 -10.61
CA GLY A 14 5.58 -17.78 -9.44
C GLY A 14 6.80 -16.88 -9.25
N ASN A 15 7.11 -16.02 -10.23
CA ASN A 15 8.20 -15.06 -10.22
C ASN A 15 7.72 -13.60 -10.15
N ALA A 16 6.42 -13.35 -9.97
CA ALA A 16 5.91 -12.00 -9.82
C ALA A 16 6.15 -11.46 -8.40
N TYR A 17 6.66 -10.23 -8.35
CA TYR A 17 6.81 -9.44 -7.13
C TYR A 17 6.16 -8.08 -7.37
N VAL A 18 5.27 -7.67 -6.48
CA VAL A 18 4.46 -6.46 -6.65
C VAL A 18 4.86 -5.42 -5.62
N ARG A 19 5.29 -4.25 -6.09
CA ARG A 19 5.44 -3.06 -5.25
C ARG A 19 4.21 -2.18 -5.40
N VAL A 20 3.59 -1.81 -4.27
CA VAL A 20 2.49 -0.83 -4.24
C VAL A 20 3.04 0.47 -3.67
N SER A 21 3.08 1.52 -4.51
CA SER A 21 3.45 2.88 -4.09
C SER A 21 2.21 3.60 -3.57
N LEU A 22 2.17 3.78 -2.25
CA LEU A 22 1.17 4.53 -1.52
C LEU A 22 1.44 6.02 -1.69
N LYS A 23 0.46 6.76 -2.19
CA LYS A 23 0.55 8.22 -2.27
C LYS A 23 0.13 8.83 -0.93
N GLY A 24 1.12 9.21 -0.13
CA GLY A 24 0.92 9.72 1.23
C GLY A 24 0.80 8.60 2.27
N THR A 25 0.72 9.00 3.53
CA THR A 25 0.61 8.11 4.70
C THR A 25 -0.78 8.15 5.35
N THR A 26 -1.61 9.13 4.97
CA THR A 26 -2.99 9.29 5.40
C THR A 26 -3.92 9.58 4.21
N GLU A 27 -5.21 9.44 4.46
CA GLU A 27 -6.30 9.82 3.54
C GLU A 27 -6.18 11.29 3.07
N GLU A 28 -5.83 12.21 3.96
CA GLU A 28 -5.65 13.64 3.66
C GLU A 28 -4.41 13.89 2.81
N GLU A 29 -3.29 13.25 3.15
CA GLU A 29 -2.05 13.36 2.37
C GLU A 29 -2.25 12.78 0.96
N PHE A 30 -2.97 11.66 0.85
CA PHE A 30 -3.36 11.08 -0.43
C PHE A 30 -4.16 12.04 -1.28
N SER A 31 -5.22 12.63 -0.72
CA SER A 31 -6.06 13.58 -1.44
C SER A 31 -5.26 14.81 -1.88
N ARG A 32 -4.41 15.34 -0.99
CA ARG A 32 -3.53 16.47 -1.30
C ARG A 32 -2.55 16.16 -2.44
N LEU A 33 -1.95 14.98 -2.45
CA LEU A 33 -0.93 14.59 -3.45
C LEU A 33 -1.53 14.24 -4.81
N THR A 34 -2.71 13.63 -4.83
CA THR A 34 -3.31 13.06 -6.04
C THR A 34 -4.44 13.90 -6.62
N GLY A 35 -5.04 14.78 -5.81
CA GLY A 35 -6.29 15.49 -6.14
C GLY A 35 -7.53 14.59 -6.11
N ALA A 36 -7.40 13.32 -5.69
CA ALA A 36 -8.51 12.38 -5.61
C ALA A 36 -9.22 12.42 -4.25
N GLU A 37 -10.35 11.72 -4.16
CA GLU A 37 -11.10 11.59 -2.91
C GLU A 37 -10.27 10.88 -1.83
N PRO A 38 -10.32 11.31 -0.56
CA PRO A 38 -9.56 10.71 0.54
C PRO A 38 -9.80 9.19 0.71
N THR A 39 -11.02 8.73 0.39
CA THR A 39 -11.41 7.31 0.41
C THR A 39 -10.58 6.44 -0.54
N GLY A 40 -9.96 7.05 -1.56
CA GLY A 40 -9.04 6.38 -2.48
C GLY A 40 -7.80 5.82 -1.79
N PHE A 41 -7.37 6.39 -0.67
CA PHE A 41 -6.25 5.84 0.10
C PHE A 41 -6.55 4.41 0.59
N GLY A 42 -7.78 4.17 1.04
CA GLY A 42 -8.22 2.84 1.46
C GLY A 42 -8.28 1.81 0.33
N LEU A 43 -8.37 2.23 -0.94
CA LEU A 43 -8.25 1.31 -2.08
C LEU A 43 -6.82 0.77 -2.21
N GLN A 44 -5.80 1.59 -1.94
CA GLN A 44 -4.40 1.16 -2.00
C GLN A 44 -4.09 0.13 -0.90
N LEU A 45 -4.66 0.30 0.30
CA LEU A 45 -4.50 -0.67 1.39
C LEU A 45 -5.22 -2.00 1.08
N ARG A 46 -6.42 -1.93 0.50
CA ARG A 46 -7.14 -3.12 0.03
C ARG A 46 -6.38 -3.86 -1.06
N ALA A 47 -5.73 -3.13 -1.97
CA ALA A 47 -4.88 -3.74 -2.99
C ALA A 47 -3.75 -4.58 -2.37
N LEU A 48 -3.07 -4.05 -1.34
CA LEU A 48 -2.05 -4.79 -0.58
C LEU A 48 -2.63 -6.04 0.09
N GLU A 49 -3.77 -5.91 0.79
CA GLU A 49 -4.45 -7.04 1.43
C GLU A 49 -4.82 -8.14 0.43
N ASN A 50 -5.35 -7.76 -0.73
CA ASN A 50 -5.72 -8.68 -1.79
C ASN A 50 -4.53 -9.45 -2.37
N LEU A 51 -3.41 -8.76 -2.61
CA LEU A 51 -2.19 -9.39 -3.10
C LEU A 51 -1.62 -10.40 -2.09
N ILE A 52 -1.59 -10.04 -0.81
CA ILE A 52 -1.18 -10.93 0.27
C ILE A 52 -2.10 -12.16 0.35
N ARG A 53 -3.42 -11.96 0.31
CA ARG A 53 -4.42 -13.04 0.32
C ARG A 53 -4.28 -13.97 -0.88
N ALA A 54 -3.89 -13.44 -2.04
CA ALA A 54 -3.63 -14.20 -3.25
C ALA A 54 -2.26 -14.94 -3.25
N GLY A 55 -1.44 -14.77 -2.20
CA GLY A 55 -0.12 -15.39 -2.10
C GLY A 55 0.95 -14.74 -2.99
N VAL A 56 0.71 -13.51 -3.44
CA VAL A 56 1.66 -12.76 -4.29
C VAL A 56 2.69 -12.07 -3.40
N ALA A 57 3.98 -12.24 -3.72
CA ALA A 57 5.05 -11.54 -3.02
C ALA A 57 4.89 -10.03 -3.22
N THR A 58 4.75 -9.29 -2.11
CA THR A 58 4.28 -7.90 -2.14
C THR A 58 5.06 -7.03 -1.17
N HIS A 59 5.30 -5.79 -1.56
CA HIS A 59 5.97 -4.77 -0.76
C HIS A 59 5.28 -3.42 -0.85
N ALA A 60 5.26 -2.69 0.26
CA ALA A 60 4.70 -1.35 0.34
C ALA A 60 5.82 -0.31 0.20
N ALA A 61 5.62 0.65 -0.70
CA ALA A 61 6.38 1.88 -0.76
C ALA A 61 5.45 3.06 -0.43
N ALA A 62 5.95 4.17 0.10
CA ALA A 62 5.14 5.34 0.40
C ALA A 62 5.88 6.62 0.05
N MET A 63 5.16 7.56 -0.61
CA MET A 63 5.67 8.91 -0.85
C MET A 63 5.51 9.75 0.42
N VAL A 64 6.63 10.07 1.07
CA VAL A 64 6.68 10.62 2.43
C VAL A 64 7.24 12.05 2.52
N SER A 65 7.54 12.70 1.39
CA SER A 65 8.16 14.03 1.33
C SER A 65 7.36 15.15 2.01
N PHE A 66 6.10 14.91 2.36
CA PHE A 66 5.25 15.85 3.12
C PHE A 66 4.65 15.23 4.40
N SER A 67 5.07 14.02 4.77
CA SER A 67 4.52 13.25 5.88
C SER A 67 5.33 13.50 7.14
N SER A 68 4.65 13.55 8.29
CA SER A 68 5.36 13.64 9.57
C SER A 68 5.92 12.26 9.97
N PRO A 69 6.99 12.20 10.79
CA PRO A 69 7.50 10.94 11.32
C PRO A 69 6.43 10.10 12.03
N GLU A 70 5.50 10.76 12.74
CA GLU A 70 4.39 10.10 13.43
C GLU A 70 3.43 9.43 12.45
N ASN A 71 3.11 10.09 11.34
CA ASN A 71 2.24 9.51 10.31
C ASN A 71 2.91 8.33 9.59
N ILE A 72 4.22 8.38 9.37
CA ILE A 72 4.98 7.25 8.82
C ILE A 72 4.90 6.04 9.76
N VAL A 73 5.12 6.24 11.06
CA VAL A 73 4.99 5.18 12.07
C VAL A 73 3.56 4.63 12.13
N ALA A 74 2.55 5.51 12.06
CA ALA A 74 1.15 5.10 12.05
C ALA A 74 0.81 4.26 10.80
N LEU A 75 1.35 4.62 9.64
CA LEU A 75 1.22 3.84 8.41
C LEU A 75 1.86 2.45 8.57
N GLN A 76 3.11 2.37 9.05
CA GLN A 76 3.79 1.10 9.30
C GLN A 76 2.99 0.19 10.24
N GLN A 77 2.41 0.75 11.31
CA GLN A 77 1.52 0.02 12.20
C GLN A 77 0.25 -0.46 11.50
N ARG A 78 -0.38 0.38 10.67
CA ARG A 78 -1.57 0.03 9.90
C ARG A 78 -1.30 -1.10 8.91
N LEU A 79 -0.18 -1.04 8.19
CA LEU A 79 0.27 -2.08 7.27
C LEU A 79 0.62 -3.38 7.99
N GLY A 80 1.21 -3.30 9.18
CA GLY A 80 1.49 -4.48 10.01
C GLY A 80 0.26 -5.25 10.47
N ARG A 81 -0.91 -4.59 10.53
CA ARG A 81 -2.18 -5.27 10.79
C ARG A 81 -2.69 -6.07 9.58
N ILE A 82 -2.28 -5.68 8.36
CA ILE A 82 -2.56 -6.45 7.14
C ILE A 82 -1.63 -7.66 7.07
N ALA A 83 -0.31 -7.40 7.14
CA ALA A 83 0.70 -8.44 7.21
C ALA A 83 1.97 -7.88 7.85
N LYS A 84 2.61 -8.66 8.74
CA LYS A 84 3.86 -8.24 9.41
C LYS A 84 4.96 -7.84 8.41
N GLY A 85 5.03 -8.50 7.26
CA GLY A 85 6.01 -8.19 6.21
C GLY A 85 5.82 -6.81 5.55
N LEU A 86 4.64 -6.18 5.65
CA LEU A 86 4.38 -4.86 5.08
C LEU A 86 4.77 -3.70 6.01
N GLN A 87 5.24 -3.97 7.23
CA GLN A 87 5.68 -2.92 8.15
C GLN A 87 6.96 -2.23 7.68
N GLU A 88 7.79 -2.95 6.92
CA GLU A 88 8.98 -2.38 6.30
C GLU A 88 8.57 -1.62 5.04
N VAL A 89 8.25 -0.34 5.22
CA VAL A 89 7.83 0.54 4.13
C VAL A 89 9.05 1.15 3.47
N GLU A 90 9.17 0.98 2.15
CA GLU A 90 10.14 1.73 1.34
C GLU A 90 9.70 3.19 1.25
N THR A 91 10.56 4.13 1.63
CA THR A 91 10.28 5.57 1.56
C THR A 91 10.64 6.12 0.18
N GLU A 92 9.72 6.87 -0.43
CA GLU A 92 9.88 7.60 -1.69
C GLU A 92 9.83 9.11 -1.42
N GLU A 93 10.65 9.88 -2.15
CA GLU A 93 10.78 11.35 -2.04
C GLU A 93 10.18 12.07 -3.26
#